data_AF-M7NIK1-F1
#
_entry.id   AF-M7NIK1-F1
#
_cell.length_a   1.000
_cell.length_b   1.000
_cell.length_c   1.000
_cell.angle_alpha   90.00
_cell.angle_beta   90.00
_cell.angle_gamma   90.00
#
_symmetry.space_group_name_H-M   'P 1'
#
loop_
_entity.id
_entity.type
_entity.pdbx_description
1 polymer ?
#
loop_
_entity_poly.entity_id
_entity_poly.type
_entity_poly.pdbx_seq_one_letter_code
_entity_poly.pdbx_strand_id
1 'polypeptide(L)'
;MKTTIQEVDLYTQLMESAERIGKLAEAENQSAEENSTISQAVVDLIKSEGIHHLIKPKEYGHPQISFNTYTDMIRKVGYYNLSAAWLTYFYSLHNSWVAYLPKHRMDEVYGTGGLIADIFPPIGKATKVEGGFRISGHWKFVSGINYSEWVGVGALYFSNEGEPPAHIAFCVHRNDFKLIKEWDSLGLRGSGSNTIIIEDLFVPDDMVLNFNEIIQRRKPHPLEVDEDYLYYNVSFFPAFFVGFPAMALGAAERVIDEYRERTKKRVRIGGQTASESPTAQRVLAEMTLKYQAASGMMREYIDMLNSDEGQYPHAVYNGIRVQIIQNCMDIAVRATLAFGAGSLAKGNPLEVMLRDLTAIATHITSLYEDGLEHYGKHLFGFDTLSRG
;
A
#
# COMPACT_ATOMS: atom_id res chain seq x y z
N MET A 1 20.81 -17.52 19.30
CA MET A 1 21.16 -18.46 18.21
C MET A 1 19.95 -19.16 17.59
N LYS A 2 19.07 -19.82 18.37
CA LYS A 2 17.83 -20.43 17.82
C LYS A 2 16.84 -19.41 17.25
N THR A 3 16.60 -18.29 17.93
CA THR A 3 15.69 -17.21 17.48
C THR A 3 16.16 -16.57 16.17
N THR A 4 17.45 -16.24 16.06
CA THR A 4 18.05 -15.65 14.85
C THR A 4 17.99 -16.59 13.64
N ILE A 5 18.10 -17.90 13.84
CA ILE A 5 17.98 -18.89 12.75
C ILE A 5 16.51 -18.99 12.29
N GLN A 6 15.55 -18.94 13.22
CA GLN A 6 14.12 -18.93 12.90
C GLN A 6 13.67 -17.65 12.18
N GLU A 7 14.21 -16.49 12.55
CA GLU A 7 13.94 -15.21 11.88
C GLU A 7 14.50 -15.18 10.45
N VAL A 8 15.72 -15.69 10.24
CA VAL A 8 16.33 -15.79 8.90
C VAL A 8 15.53 -16.75 8.01
N ASP A 9 15.08 -17.88 8.56
CA ASP A 9 14.25 -18.86 7.84
C ASP A 9 12.90 -18.25 7.42
N LEU A 10 12.21 -17.53 8.32
CA LEU A 10 10.96 -16.85 8.00
C LEU A 10 11.16 -15.75 6.93
N TYR A 11 12.19 -14.92 7.05
CA TYR A 11 12.47 -13.88 6.05
C TYR A 11 12.66 -14.49 4.66
N THR A 12 13.48 -15.54 4.55
CA THR A 12 13.71 -16.23 3.28
C THR A 12 12.41 -16.80 2.71
N GLN A 13 11.60 -17.48 3.51
CA GLN A 13 10.30 -18.02 3.09
C GLN A 13 9.36 -16.93 2.56
N LEU A 14 9.28 -15.78 3.24
CA LEU A 14 8.46 -14.66 2.79
C LEU A 14 8.96 -14.05 1.47
N MET A 15 10.28 -13.94 1.28
CA MET A 15 10.84 -13.46 0.02
C MET A 15 10.57 -14.41 -1.14
N GLU A 16 10.68 -15.72 -0.92
CA GLU A 16 10.36 -16.72 -1.94
C GLU A 16 8.85 -16.70 -2.28
N SER A 17 8.00 -16.54 -1.27
CA SER A 17 6.54 -16.42 -1.45
C SER A 17 6.19 -15.17 -2.26
N ALA A 18 6.78 -14.02 -1.92
CA ALA A 18 6.63 -12.78 -2.67
C ALA A 18 7.12 -12.89 -4.11
N GLU A 19 8.24 -13.58 -4.34
CA GLU A 19 8.75 -13.84 -5.68
C GLU A 19 7.80 -14.72 -6.50
N ARG A 20 7.22 -15.79 -5.92
CA ARG A 20 6.23 -16.63 -6.59
C ARG A 20 4.98 -15.85 -6.98
N ILE A 21 4.44 -15.04 -6.06
CA ILE A 21 3.28 -14.16 -6.33
C ILE A 21 3.61 -13.17 -7.44
N GLY A 22 4.76 -12.50 -7.34
CA GLY A 22 5.20 -11.52 -8.33
C GLY A 22 5.32 -12.14 -9.73
N LYS A 23 5.99 -13.30 -9.85
CA LYS A 23 6.16 -14.00 -11.13
C LYS A 23 4.84 -14.46 -11.74
N LEU A 24 3.93 -15.00 -10.94
CA LEU A 24 2.61 -15.40 -11.43
C LEU A 24 1.83 -14.17 -11.94
N ALA A 25 1.83 -13.08 -11.18
CA ALA A 25 1.17 -11.84 -11.56
C ALA A 25 1.79 -11.21 -12.83
N GLU A 26 3.10 -11.28 -13.00
CA GLU A 26 3.76 -10.83 -14.24
C GLU A 26 3.33 -11.69 -15.44
N ALA A 27 3.29 -13.01 -15.28
CA ALA A 27 2.87 -13.93 -16.33
C ALA A 27 1.40 -13.72 -16.75
N GLU A 28 0.55 -13.30 -15.82
CA GLU A 28 -0.88 -13.06 -16.06
C GLU A 28 -1.24 -11.58 -16.24
N ASN A 29 -0.24 -10.69 -16.36
CA ASN A 29 -0.47 -9.25 -16.41
C ASN A 29 -1.40 -8.83 -17.55
N GLN A 30 -1.29 -9.46 -18.73
CA GLN A 30 -2.18 -9.16 -19.85
C GLN A 30 -3.65 -9.40 -19.49
N SER A 31 -3.95 -10.55 -18.86
CA SER A 31 -5.29 -10.87 -18.38
C SER A 31 -5.77 -9.84 -17.34
N ALA A 32 -4.88 -9.41 -16.45
CA ALA A 32 -5.22 -8.41 -15.45
C ALA A 32 -5.52 -7.02 -16.06
N GLU A 33 -4.77 -6.61 -17.08
CA GLU A 33 -5.00 -5.36 -17.81
C GLU A 33 -6.33 -5.37 -18.57
N GLU A 34 -6.70 -6.52 -19.18
CA GLU A 34 -7.95 -6.70 -19.92
C GLU A 34 -9.17 -6.76 -18.99
N ASN A 35 -9.06 -7.45 -17.85
CA ASN A 35 -10.15 -7.66 -16.90
C ASN A 35 -10.27 -6.56 -15.84
N SER A 36 -9.35 -5.61 -15.80
CA SER A 36 -9.23 -4.59 -14.74
C SER A 36 -9.22 -5.19 -13.32
N THR A 37 -8.63 -6.38 -13.16
CA THR A 37 -8.43 -7.05 -11.88
C THR A 37 -7.46 -8.22 -12.07
N ILE A 38 -6.57 -8.49 -11.09
CA ILE A 38 -5.74 -9.69 -11.11
C ILE A 38 -6.60 -10.95 -11.18
N SER A 39 -6.03 -12.05 -11.68
CA SER A 39 -6.74 -13.33 -11.77
C SER A 39 -7.05 -13.92 -10.39
N GLN A 40 -8.00 -14.87 -10.37
CA GLN A 40 -8.26 -15.68 -9.17
C GLN A 40 -7.02 -16.50 -8.76
N ALA A 41 -6.18 -16.94 -9.70
CA ALA A 41 -4.98 -17.73 -9.39
C ALA A 41 -3.96 -16.92 -8.57
N VAL A 42 -3.78 -15.63 -8.88
CA VAL A 42 -2.91 -14.74 -8.09
C VAL A 42 -3.49 -14.54 -6.68
N VAL A 43 -4.81 -14.38 -6.56
CA VAL A 43 -5.49 -14.24 -5.26
C VAL A 43 -5.36 -15.51 -4.42
N ASP A 44 -5.58 -16.67 -5.02
CA ASP A 44 -5.46 -17.97 -4.36
C ASP A 44 -4.02 -18.21 -3.89
N LEU A 45 -3.03 -17.80 -4.69
CA LEU A 45 -1.63 -17.88 -4.28
C LEU A 45 -1.33 -16.95 -3.10
N ILE A 46 -1.79 -15.69 -3.12
CA ILE A 46 -1.64 -14.77 -1.96
C ILE A 46 -2.24 -15.39 -0.69
N LYS A 47 -3.39 -16.08 -0.81
CA LYS A 47 -4.03 -16.78 0.30
C LYS A 47 -3.21 -17.98 0.77
N SER A 48 -2.80 -18.86 -0.15
CA SER A 48 -2.08 -20.10 0.20
C SER A 48 -0.69 -19.84 0.77
N GLU A 49 -0.03 -18.76 0.34
CA GLU A 49 1.26 -18.31 0.89
C GLU A 49 1.11 -17.65 2.28
N GLY A 50 -0.12 -17.39 2.73
CA GLY A 50 -0.38 -16.82 4.06
C GLY A 50 0.00 -15.35 4.23
N ILE A 51 0.48 -14.67 3.18
CA ILE A 51 0.99 -13.29 3.25
C ILE A 51 -0.08 -12.29 3.69
N HIS A 52 -1.34 -12.51 3.32
CA HIS A 52 -2.47 -11.68 3.76
C HIS A 52 -2.74 -11.72 5.27
N HIS A 53 -2.05 -12.55 6.05
CA HIS A 53 -2.19 -12.64 7.50
C HIS A 53 -1.05 -12.00 8.29
N LEU A 54 -0.02 -11.45 7.64
CA LEU A 54 1.23 -11.04 8.32
C LEU A 54 1.06 -9.92 9.36
N ILE A 55 0.00 -9.12 9.28
CA ILE A 55 -0.28 -8.05 10.25
C ILE A 55 -1.41 -8.46 11.22
N LYS A 56 -1.67 -9.76 11.39
CA LYS A 56 -2.55 -10.20 12.48
C LYS A 56 -1.79 -10.24 13.81
N PRO A 57 -2.46 -9.92 14.94
CA PRO A 57 -1.92 -10.21 16.26
C PRO A 57 -1.54 -11.68 16.41
N LYS A 58 -0.49 -11.94 17.21
CA LYS A 58 0.11 -13.26 17.39
C LYS A 58 -0.86 -14.34 17.88
N GLU A 59 -1.84 -13.95 18.69
CA GLU A 59 -2.90 -14.84 19.19
C GLU A 59 -3.71 -15.52 18.06
N TYR A 60 -3.76 -14.93 16.86
CA TYR A 60 -4.40 -15.53 15.68
C TYR A 60 -3.47 -16.50 14.94
N GLY A 61 -2.32 -16.87 15.50
CA GLY A 61 -1.44 -17.93 15.00
C GLY A 61 -0.47 -17.52 13.90
N HIS A 62 -0.22 -16.22 13.72
CA HIS A 62 0.63 -15.70 12.65
C HIS A 62 1.94 -15.08 13.17
N PRO A 63 3.04 -15.17 12.41
CA PRO A 63 4.33 -14.66 12.83
C PRO A 63 4.30 -13.14 12.95
N GLN A 64 4.97 -12.60 13.97
CA GLN A 64 5.24 -11.17 14.07
C GLN A 64 6.47 -10.84 13.23
N ILE A 65 6.37 -9.80 12.40
CA ILE A 65 7.42 -9.39 11.45
C ILE A 65 7.85 -7.94 11.68
N SER A 66 9.04 -7.59 11.22
CA SER A 66 9.53 -6.21 11.24
C SER A 66 9.06 -5.41 10.02
N PHE A 67 9.06 -4.07 10.12
CA PHE A 67 8.84 -3.19 8.97
C PHE A 67 9.84 -3.44 7.82
N ASN A 68 11.08 -3.82 8.14
CA ASN A 68 12.07 -4.21 7.11
C ASN A 68 11.60 -5.44 6.32
N THR A 69 11.17 -6.50 7.01
CA THR A 69 10.67 -7.71 6.36
C THR A 69 9.42 -7.42 5.54
N TYR A 70 8.49 -6.64 6.10
CA TYR A 70 7.24 -6.30 5.44
C TYR A 70 7.47 -5.48 4.16
N THR A 71 8.34 -4.47 4.23
CA THR A 71 8.62 -3.60 3.09
C THR A 71 9.46 -4.29 2.02
N ASP A 72 10.42 -5.15 2.38
CA ASP A 72 11.17 -5.97 1.43
C ASP A 72 10.28 -6.95 0.67
N MET A 73 9.28 -7.53 1.34
CA MET A 73 8.30 -8.41 0.70
C MET A 73 7.48 -7.64 -0.35
N ILE A 74 6.96 -6.47 0.02
CA ILE A 74 6.19 -5.61 -0.90
C ILE A 74 7.06 -5.18 -2.09
N ARG A 75 8.31 -4.78 -1.83
CA ARG A 75 9.31 -4.46 -2.88
C ARG A 75 9.54 -5.63 -3.82
N LYS A 76 9.67 -6.85 -3.28
CA LYS A 76 9.90 -8.07 -4.07
C LYS A 76 8.74 -8.34 -5.02
N VAL A 77 7.49 -8.20 -4.59
CA VAL A 77 6.34 -8.32 -5.50
C VAL A 77 6.33 -7.17 -6.51
N GLY A 78 6.60 -5.94 -6.06
CA GLY A 78 6.61 -4.72 -6.89
C GLY A 78 7.65 -4.73 -8.02
N TYR A 79 8.74 -5.49 -7.86
CA TYR A 79 9.70 -5.77 -8.92
C TYR A 79 9.08 -6.48 -10.14
N TYR A 80 8.03 -7.27 -9.93
CA TYR A 80 7.39 -8.05 -10.99
C TYR A 80 6.07 -7.42 -11.45
N ASN A 81 5.20 -7.04 -10.51
CA ASN A 81 3.88 -6.50 -10.83
C ASN A 81 3.37 -5.57 -9.72
N LEU A 82 3.11 -4.31 -10.07
CA LEU A 82 2.67 -3.30 -9.09
C LEU A 82 1.23 -3.50 -8.63
N SER A 83 0.32 -4.00 -9.49
CA SER A 83 -1.06 -4.33 -9.07
C SER A 83 -1.09 -5.46 -8.03
N ALA A 84 -0.28 -6.49 -8.21
CA ALA A 84 -0.15 -7.57 -7.22
C ALA A 84 0.56 -7.11 -5.95
N ALA A 85 1.58 -6.25 -6.05
CA ALA A 85 2.25 -5.68 -4.89
C ALA A 85 1.29 -4.82 -4.05
N TRP A 86 0.46 -4.02 -4.73
CA TRP A 86 -0.60 -3.21 -4.13
C TRP A 86 -1.59 -4.07 -3.35
N LEU A 87 -2.06 -5.17 -3.94
CA LEU A 87 -3.02 -6.07 -3.27
C LEU A 87 -2.39 -6.93 -2.18
N THR A 88 -1.15 -7.41 -2.38
CA THR A 88 -0.40 -8.14 -1.34
C THR A 88 -0.16 -7.27 -0.11
N TYR A 89 0.20 -6.00 -0.35
CA TYR A 89 0.31 -4.98 0.68
C TYR A 89 -1.01 -4.78 1.41
N PHE A 90 -2.07 -4.44 0.68
CA PHE A 90 -3.37 -4.10 1.25
C PHE A 90 -4.03 -5.25 2.01
N TYR A 91 -4.07 -6.46 1.46
CA TYR A 91 -4.70 -7.58 2.16
C TYR A 91 -4.02 -7.92 3.49
N SER A 92 -2.70 -7.74 3.59
CA SER A 92 -2.01 -7.84 4.87
C SER A 92 -2.31 -6.62 5.75
N LEU A 93 -2.12 -5.42 5.21
CA LEU A 93 -2.27 -4.14 5.91
C LEU A 93 -3.61 -3.96 6.58
N HIS A 94 -4.70 -4.36 5.93
CA HIS A 94 -6.05 -4.12 6.43
C HIS A 94 -6.36 -4.89 7.72
N ASN A 95 -5.60 -5.93 8.05
CA ASN A 95 -5.69 -6.52 9.39
C ASN A 95 -5.28 -5.52 10.48
N SER A 96 -4.43 -4.53 10.18
CA SER A 96 -3.94 -3.59 11.19
C SER A 96 -5.05 -2.79 11.87
N TRP A 97 -6.05 -2.33 11.12
CA TRP A 97 -7.18 -1.59 11.69
C TRP A 97 -8.20 -2.50 12.39
N VAL A 98 -8.31 -3.77 11.99
CA VAL A 98 -9.20 -4.73 12.68
C VAL A 98 -8.75 -4.93 14.11
N ALA A 99 -7.45 -4.90 14.38
CA ALA A 99 -6.89 -4.99 15.74
C ALA A 99 -7.32 -3.85 16.69
N TYR A 100 -7.97 -2.79 16.19
CA TYR A 100 -8.53 -1.70 16.99
C TYR A 100 -10.01 -1.87 17.30
N LEU A 101 -10.67 -2.91 16.77
CA LEU A 101 -12.03 -3.29 17.18
C LEU A 101 -12.00 -4.02 18.54
N PRO A 102 -13.14 -4.10 19.25
CA PRO A 102 -13.28 -4.98 20.40
C PRO A 102 -13.03 -6.45 20.02
N LYS A 103 -12.53 -7.24 20.97
CA LYS A 103 -12.08 -8.63 20.73
C LYS A 103 -13.09 -9.50 20.01
N HIS A 104 -14.36 -9.49 20.43
CA HIS A 104 -15.37 -10.33 19.80
C HIS A 104 -15.61 -9.97 18.33
N ARG A 105 -15.36 -8.71 17.94
CA ARG A 105 -15.40 -8.27 16.54
C ARG A 105 -14.12 -8.58 15.79
N MET A 106 -12.96 -8.53 16.45
CA MET A 106 -11.72 -9.09 15.87
C MET A 106 -11.91 -10.57 15.54
N ASP A 107 -12.46 -11.36 16.48
CA ASP A 107 -12.74 -12.78 16.31
C ASP A 107 -13.73 -13.04 15.17
N GLU A 108 -14.77 -12.22 15.05
CA GLU A 108 -15.73 -12.28 13.95
C GLU A 108 -15.07 -12.02 12.59
N VAL A 109 -14.33 -10.92 12.44
CA VAL A 109 -13.72 -10.53 11.17
C VAL A 109 -12.60 -11.51 10.79
N TYR A 110 -11.67 -11.79 11.71
CA TYR A 110 -10.54 -12.67 11.45
C TYR A 110 -10.95 -14.15 11.31
N GLY A 111 -12.01 -14.57 12.01
CA GLY A 111 -12.52 -15.94 12.00
C GLY A 111 -13.06 -16.39 10.64
N THR A 112 -13.41 -15.46 9.75
CA THR A 112 -13.79 -15.79 8.36
C THR A 112 -12.62 -16.32 7.53
N GLY A 113 -11.37 -15.94 7.86
CA GLY A 113 -10.22 -16.18 6.99
C GLY A 113 -10.29 -15.43 5.64
N GLY A 114 -11.28 -14.53 5.48
CA GLY A 114 -11.50 -13.74 4.28
C GLY A 114 -10.45 -12.64 4.08
N LEU A 115 -10.37 -12.13 2.86
CA LEU A 115 -9.59 -10.92 2.58
C LEU A 115 -10.39 -9.69 3.03
N ILE A 116 -9.67 -8.66 3.41
CA ILE A 116 -10.26 -7.42 3.91
C ILE A 116 -9.89 -6.30 2.93
N ALA A 117 -10.80 -5.36 2.69
CA ALA A 117 -10.57 -4.14 1.92
C ALA A 117 -10.80 -2.90 2.80
N ASP A 118 -10.39 -1.72 2.35
CA ASP A 118 -10.87 -0.47 2.94
C ASP A 118 -10.87 0.71 1.97
N ILE A 119 -11.47 1.81 2.44
CA ILE A 119 -11.51 3.12 1.82
C ILE A 119 -11.85 4.17 2.89
N PHE A 120 -10.81 4.75 3.50
CA PHE A 120 -10.97 5.67 4.63
C PHE A 120 -11.17 7.18 4.34
N PRO A 121 -11.07 7.71 3.11
CA PRO A 121 -11.59 9.05 2.84
C PRO A 121 -13.03 9.18 3.35
N PRO A 122 -13.35 10.20 4.16
CA PRO A 122 -14.61 10.28 4.88
C PRO A 122 -15.71 10.84 3.96
N ILE A 123 -16.11 10.05 2.96
CA ILE A 123 -17.11 10.45 1.96
C ILE A 123 -18.51 9.91 2.28
N GLY A 124 -18.59 8.90 3.15
CA GLY A 124 -19.86 8.41 3.67
C GLY A 124 -20.56 9.40 4.58
N LYS A 125 -21.88 9.28 4.66
CA LYS A 125 -22.71 9.95 5.66
C LYS A 125 -23.06 8.94 6.74
N ALA A 126 -22.97 9.37 7.99
CA ALA A 126 -23.36 8.58 9.15
C ALA A 126 -24.32 9.36 10.04
N THR A 127 -25.38 8.71 10.49
CA THR A 127 -26.33 9.25 11.46
C THR A 127 -26.35 8.33 12.67
N LYS A 128 -26.08 8.88 13.86
CA LYS A 128 -26.16 8.13 15.11
C LYS A 128 -27.61 7.73 15.38
N VAL A 129 -27.80 6.47 15.75
CA VAL A 129 -29.10 5.91 16.18
C VAL A 129 -28.90 5.10 17.46
N GLU A 130 -29.97 4.56 18.04
CA GLU A 130 -29.87 3.68 19.20
C GLU A 130 -29.02 2.44 18.86
N GLY A 131 -27.97 2.20 19.65
CA GLY A 131 -27.07 1.05 19.51
C GLY A 131 -26.08 1.06 18.34
N GLY A 132 -26.05 2.13 17.52
CA GLY A 132 -25.22 2.15 16.33
C GLY A 132 -25.36 3.39 15.46
N PHE A 133 -25.13 3.19 14.17
CA PHE A 133 -25.21 4.22 13.13
C PHE A 133 -26.01 3.70 11.93
N ARG A 134 -26.67 4.62 11.23
CA ARG A 134 -27.14 4.41 9.85
C ARG A 134 -26.16 5.06 8.89
N ILE A 135 -25.64 4.29 7.94
CA ILE A 135 -24.63 4.77 7.00
C ILE A 135 -25.13 4.68 5.56
N SER A 136 -24.73 5.65 4.74
CA SER A 136 -24.99 5.67 3.32
C SER A 136 -23.87 6.36 2.57
N GLY A 137 -23.55 5.86 1.38
CA GLY A 137 -22.49 6.45 0.58
C GLY A 137 -22.11 5.60 -0.62
N HIS A 138 -21.35 6.23 -1.51
CA HIS A 138 -20.73 5.58 -2.65
C HIS A 138 -19.22 5.74 -2.50
N TRP A 139 -18.52 4.63 -2.25
CA TRP A 139 -17.08 4.64 -2.12
C TRP A 139 -16.42 4.06 -3.35
N LYS A 140 -15.62 4.89 -4.02
CA LYS A 140 -14.79 4.51 -5.17
C LYS A 140 -13.39 4.12 -4.70
N PHE A 141 -12.62 3.52 -5.60
CA PHE A 141 -11.23 3.14 -5.36
C PHE A 141 -11.03 2.05 -4.29
N VAL A 142 -12.01 1.17 -4.09
CA VAL A 142 -11.93 0.10 -3.08
C VAL A 142 -11.12 -1.07 -3.65
N SER A 143 -9.82 -1.01 -3.47
CA SER A 143 -8.86 -1.97 -4.05
C SER A 143 -9.07 -3.38 -3.52
N GLY A 144 -9.05 -4.38 -4.40
CA GLY A 144 -9.21 -5.79 -4.02
C GLY A 144 -10.62 -6.22 -3.61
N ILE A 145 -11.59 -5.31 -3.60
CA ILE A 145 -12.96 -5.55 -3.10
C ILE A 145 -13.70 -6.70 -3.81
N ASN A 146 -13.26 -7.06 -5.02
CA ASN A 146 -13.76 -8.22 -5.75
C ASN A 146 -13.60 -9.53 -4.98
N TYR A 147 -12.59 -9.61 -4.11
CA TYR A 147 -12.16 -10.81 -3.40
C TYR A 147 -12.28 -10.68 -1.88
N SER A 148 -12.71 -9.51 -1.38
CA SER A 148 -12.80 -9.22 0.04
C SER A 148 -14.18 -9.53 0.62
N GLU A 149 -14.17 -10.03 1.85
CA GLU A 149 -15.35 -10.40 2.62
C GLU A 149 -15.78 -9.29 3.59
N TRP A 150 -14.81 -8.51 4.06
CA TRP A 150 -15.03 -7.33 4.91
C TRP A 150 -14.44 -6.08 4.27
N VAL A 151 -15.06 -4.94 4.54
CA VAL A 151 -14.57 -3.63 4.11
C VAL A 151 -14.68 -2.59 5.21
N GLY A 152 -13.60 -1.81 5.42
CA GLY A 152 -13.63 -0.59 6.21
C GLY A 152 -14.05 0.61 5.36
N VAL A 153 -15.12 1.33 5.73
CA VAL A 153 -15.61 2.50 4.96
C VAL A 153 -15.61 3.77 5.79
N GLY A 154 -14.91 4.81 5.31
CA GLY A 154 -14.80 6.10 5.99
C GLY A 154 -16.05 6.96 5.84
N ALA A 155 -16.43 7.66 6.90
CA ALA A 155 -17.54 8.61 6.89
C ALA A 155 -17.23 9.85 7.73
N LEU A 156 -17.92 10.94 7.41
CA LEU A 156 -18.03 12.09 8.31
C LEU A 156 -19.19 11.84 9.27
N TYR A 157 -18.89 11.98 10.56
CA TYR A 157 -19.89 12.01 11.60
C TYR A 157 -19.93 13.39 12.26
N PHE A 158 -21.13 13.95 12.33
CA PHE A 158 -21.40 15.22 13.00
C PHE A 158 -22.11 14.90 14.31
N SER A 159 -21.36 14.95 15.42
CA SER A 159 -21.87 14.68 16.78
C SER A 159 -22.92 15.69 17.22
N ASN A 160 -22.64 16.98 17.02
CA ASN A 160 -23.50 18.11 17.37
C ASN A 160 -23.37 19.24 16.33
N GLU A 161 -24.38 20.10 16.23
CA GLU A 161 -24.27 21.33 15.44
C GLU A 161 -23.15 22.23 16.00
N GLY A 162 -22.18 22.59 15.17
CA GLY A 162 -21.07 23.48 15.52
C GLY A 162 -19.78 22.79 15.98
N GLU A 163 -19.77 21.47 16.17
CA GLU A 163 -18.54 20.70 16.43
C GLU A 163 -17.84 20.28 15.12
N PRO A 164 -16.49 20.21 15.09
CA PRO A 164 -15.77 19.64 13.97
C PRO A 164 -16.19 18.18 13.73
N PRO A 165 -16.37 17.74 12.47
CA PRO A 165 -16.78 16.36 12.20
C PRO A 165 -15.70 15.37 12.65
N ALA A 166 -16.13 14.28 13.28
CA ALA A 166 -15.27 13.14 13.54
C ALA A 166 -15.08 12.33 12.26
N HIS A 167 -13.83 11.90 12.02
CA HIS A 167 -13.55 10.92 10.97
C HIS A 167 -13.61 9.53 11.59
N ILE A 168 -14.65 8.79 11.21
CA ILE A 168 -14.86 7.42 11.65
C ILE A 168 -14.89 6.50 10.45
N ALA A 169 -14.62 5.23 10.67
CA ALA A 169 -14.87 4.19 9.68
C ALA A 169 -15.74 3.09 10.24
N PHE A 170 -16.43 2.39 9.35
CA PHE A 170 -17.35 1.31 9.68
C PHE A 170 -16.83 0.02 9.06
N CYS A 171 -16.81 -1.06 9.85
CA CYS A 171 -16.55 -2.40 9.34
C CYS A 171 -17.86 -3.00 8.80
N VAL A 172 -17.88 -3.33 7.51
CA VAL A 172 -19.08 -3.78 6.80
C VAL A 172 -18.80 -5.11 6.10
N HIS A 173 -19.75 -6.03 6.18
CA HIS A 173 -19.64 -7.34 5.54
C HIS A 173 -20.06 -7.29 4.06
N ARG A 174 -19.52 -8.19 3.24
CA ARG A 174 -19.73 -8.25 1.78
C ARG A 174 -21.18 -8.25 1.35
N ASN A 175 -22.06 -8.84 2.16
CA ASN A 175 -23.48 -8.97 1.87
C ASN A 175 -24.28 -7.67 2.08
N ASP A 176 -23.69 -6.67 2.73
CA ASP A 176 -24.38 -5.43 3.13
C ASP A 176 -24.13 -4.26 2.16
N PHE A 177 -23.49 -4.53 1.01
CA PHE A 177 -23.26 -3.52 -0.01
C PHE A 177 -23.39 -4.05 -1.44
N LYS A 178 -23.73 -3.14 -2.35
CA LYS A 178 -23.71 -3.40 -3.78
C LYS A 178 -22.32 -3.09 -4.33
N LEU A 179 -21.71 -4.06 -5.01
CA LEU A 179 -20.44 -3.90 -5.72
C LEU A 179 -20.70 -3.51 -7.18
N ILE A 180 -20.08 -2.43 -7.64
CA ILE A 180 -20.11 -1.94 -9.02
C ILE A 180 -18.71 -2.11 -9.63
N LYS A 181 -18.58 -3.03 -10.59
CA LYS A 181 -17.32 -3.31 -11.27
C LYS A 181 -17.08 -2.36 -12.43
N GLU A 182 -16.54 -1.17 -12.13
CA GLU A 182 -16.34 -0.07 -13.09
C GLU A 182 -14.87 0.42 -13.19
N TRP A 183 -13.91 -0.30 -12.58
CA TRP A 183 -12.51 0.09 -12.60
C TRP A 183 -11.93 0.10 -14.01
N ASP A 184 -11.58 1.28 -14.52
CA ASP A 184 -10.92 1.47 -15.81
C ASP A 184 -9.96 2.67 -15.72
N SER A 185 -8.74 2.41 -15.23
CA SER A 185 -7.72 3.43 -14.93
C SER A 185 -6.55 3.40 -15.91
N LEU A 186 -5.71 4.45 -15.84
CA LEU A 186 -4.44 4.50 -16.57
C LEU A 186 -3.47 3.41 -16.11
N GLY A 187 -3.31 3.25 -14.80
CA GLY A 187 -2.40 2.29 -14.17
C GLY A 187 -3.01 1.66 -12.93
N LEU A 188 -2.34 0.64 -12.40
CA LEU A 188 -2.85 -0.29 -11.40
C LEU A 188 -4.18 -0.92 -11.86
N ARG A 189 -4.32 -1.27 -13.14
CA ARG A 189 -5.58 -1.83 -13.64
C ARG A 189 -5.92 -3.15 -12.95
N GLY A 190 -4.90 -3.96 -12.63
CA GLY A 190 -5.07 -5.21 -11.89
C GLY A 190 -5.55 -5.05 -10.45
N SER A 191 -5.55 -3.85 -9.85
CA SER A 191 -5.99 -3.67 -8.46
C SER A 191 -7.49 -3.92 -8.26
N GLY A 192 -8.30 -3.81 -9.33
CA GLY A 192 -9.75 -3.94 -9.25
C GLY A 192 -10.37 -3.00 -8.23
N SER A 193 -9.93 -1.73 -8.21
CA SER A 193 -10.35 -0.68 -7.27
C SER A 193 -11.77 -0.16 -7.54
N ASN A 194 -12.71 -1.10 -7.50
CA ASN A 194 -14.11 -0.92 -7.85
C ASN A 194 -14.89 -0.11 -6.81
N THR A 195 -16.16 0.16 -7.11
CA THR A 195 -17.03 1.01 -6.30
C THR A 195 -17.98 0.17 -5.46
N ILE A 196 -18.21 0.55 -4.21
CA ILE A 196 -19.29 0.00 -3.37
C ILE A 196 -20.34 1.05 -3.06
N ILE A 197 -21.58 0.62 -2.97
CA ILE A 197 -22.74 1.46 -2.63
C ILE A 197 -23.42 0.83 -1.43
N ILE A 198 -23.59 1.64 -0.38
CA ILE A 198 -24.36 1.30 0.82
C ILE A 198 -25.53 2.28 0.92
N GLU A 199 -26.73 1.73 1.11
CA GLU A 199 -27.98 2.47 1.26
C GLU A 199 -28.60 2.11 2.62
N ASP A 200 -28.62 3.09 3.52
CA ASP A 200 -29.24 3.01 4.86
C ASP A 200 -28.90 1.77 5.71
N LEU A 201 -27.63 1.38 5.74
CA LEU A 201 -27.18 0.23 6.52
C LEU A 201 -27.06 0.57 8.01
N PHE A 202 -27.59 -0.28 8.88
CA PHE A 202 -27.31 -0.22 10.31
C PHE A 202 -25.96 -0.88 10.63
N VAL A 203 -25.08 -0.17 11.33
CA VAL A 203 -23.80 -0.68 11.83
C VAL A 203 -23.75 -0.48 13.35
N PRO A 204 -23.51 -1.54 14.15
CA PRO A 204 -23.47 -1.43 15.61
C PRO A 204 -22.23 -0.66 16.08
N ASP A 205 -22.31 -0.08 17.29
CA ASP A 205 -21.26 0.78 17.85
C ASP A 205 -19.89 0.11 18.00
N ASP A 206 -19.87 -1.21 18.16
CA ASP A 206 -18.66 -2.02 18.29
C ASP A 206 -18.01 -2.39 16.95
N MET A 207 -18.62 -2.03 15.82
CA MET A 207 -18.06 -2.16 14.46
C MET A 207 -17.57 -0.82 13.90
N VAL A 208 -17.28 0.14 14.78
CA VAL A 208 -16.83 1.49 14.43
C VAL A 208 -15.38 1.71 14.82
N LEU A 209 -14.60 2.28 13.91
CA LEU A 209 -13.23 2.72 14.14
C LEU A 209 -13.20 4.25 14.30
N ASN A 210 -12.72 4.72 15.45
CA ASN A 210 -12.48 6.14 15.67
C ASN A 210 -11.00 6.47 15.41
N PHE A 211 -10.68 7.04 14.24
CA PHE A 211 -9.29 7.32 13.89
C PHE A 211 -8.64 8.38 14.77
N ASN A 212 -9.40 9.32 15.35
CA ASN A 212 -8.83 10.30 16.27
C ASN A 212 -8.32 9.59 17.53
N GLU A 213 -9.08 8.63 18.05
CA GLU A 213 -8.65 7.80 19.18
C GLU A 213 -7.46 6.91 18.82
N ILE A 214 -7.50 6.25 17.65
CA ILE A 214 -6.40 5.40 17.16
C ILE A 214 -5.09 6.19 17.08
N ILE A 215 -5.12 7.39 16.48
CA ILE A 215 -3.95 8.27 16.35
C ILE A 215 -3.44 8.70 17.73
N GLN A 216 -4.32 9.17 18.62
CA GLN A 216 -3.91 9.68 19.93
C GLN A 216 -3.36 8.57 20.82
N ARG A 217 -3.99 7.40 20.76
CA ARG A 217 -3.68 6.28 21.64
C ARG A 217 -2.47 5.50 21.18
N ARG A 218 -2.26 5.39 19.86
CA ARG A 218 -1.15 4.67 19.19
C ARG A 218 -1.09 3.17 19.47
N LYS A 219 -1.97 2.66 20.34
CA LYS A 219 -2.05 1.27 20.77
C LYS A 219 -3.40 0.65 20.40
N PRO A 220 -3.42 -0.59 19.87
CA PRO A 220 -4.63 -1.41 19.71
C PRO A 220 -5.37 -1.60 21.04
N HIS A 221 -6.61 -2.10 21.04
CA HIS A 221 -7.44 -2.19 22.24
C HIS A 221 -6.66 -2.78 23.46
N PRO A 222 -6.65 -2.12 24.65
CA PRO A 222 -5.48 -2.05 25.54
C PRO A 222 -5.12 -3.34 26.28
N LEU A 223 -5.93 -4.38 26.16
CA LEU A 223 -5.88 -5.52 27.07
C LEU A 223 -5.50 -6.83 26.38
N GLU A 224 -5.37 -6.87 25.05
CA GLU A 224 -5.47 -8.15 24.33
C GLU A 224 -4.47 -8.36 23.18
N VAL A 225 -3.60 -7.38 22.90
CA VAL A 225 -2.56 -7.50 21.86
C VAL A 225 -1.17 -7.39 22.47
N ASP A 226 -0.30 -8.35 22.14
CA ASP A 226 1.09 -8.42 22.62
C ASP A 226 1.95 -7.21 22.16
N GLU A 227 2.95 -6.85 22.97
CA GLU A 227 3.82 -5.70 22.68
C GLU A 227 4.75 -5.89 21.47
N ASP A 228 4.95 -7.14 21.04
CA ASP A 228 5.71 -7.49 19.84
C ASP A 228 4.91 -7.33 18.53
N TYR A 229 3.64 -6.88 18.62
CA TYR A 229 2.82 -6.60 17.46
C TYR A 229 3.28 -5.35 16.69
N LEU A 230 3.36 -5.46 15.36
CA LEU A 230 3.91 -4.43 14.48
C LEU A 230 3.22 -3.06 14.62
N TYR A 231 1.93 -3.04 14.97
CA TYR A 231 1.15 -1.81 15.20
C TYR A 231 0.86 -1.55 16.68
N TYR A 232 1.58 -2.17 17.62
CA TYR A 232 1.32 -2.02 19.05
C TYR A 232 1.57 -0.60 19.58
N ASN A 233 2.63 0.07 19.13
CA ASN A 233 2.96 1.43 19.56
C ASN A 233 3.66 2.20 18.44
N VAL A 234 2.94 2.44 17.35
CA VAL A 234 3.47 3.11 16.14
C VAL A 234 2.61 4.32 15.78
N SER A 235 3.16 5.26 14.99
CA SER A 235 2.30 6.24 14.33
C SER A 235 1.46 5.53 13.25
N PHE A 236 0.16 5.38 13.51
CA PHE A 236 -0.72 4.48 12.76
C PHE A 236 -0.70 4.76 11.26
N PHE A 237 -1.01 5.99 10.83
CA PHE A 237 -1.10 6.31 9.41
C PHE A 237 0.25 6.31 8.67
N PRO A 238 1.35 6.85 9.23
CA PRO A 238 2.67 6.64 8.66
C PRO A 238 3.03 5.17 8.45
N ALA A 239 2.79 4.30 9.44
CA ALA A 239 2.95 2.86 9.27
C ALA A 239 2.00 2.30 8.20
N PHE A 240 0.75 2.77 8.20
CA PHE A 240 -0.30 2.36 7.27
C PHE A 240 -0.03 2.77 5.81
N PHE A 241 0.90 3.70 5.57
CA PHE A 241 1.26 4.18 4.23
C PHE A 241 2.66 3.74 3.80
N VAL A 242 3.35 2.90 4.58
CA VAL A 242 4.74 2.47 4.33
C VAL A 242 4.89 1.63 3.05
N GLY A 243 3.83 0.96 2.60
CA GLY A 243 3.88 0.10 1.42
C GLY A 243 3.95 0.84 0.09
N PHE A 244 3.41 2.07 0.00
CA PHE A 244 3.45 2.87 -1.23
C PHE A 244 4.88 3.18 -1.70
N PRO A 245 5.78 3.75 -0.87
CA PRO A 245 7.16 3.95 -1.27
C PRO A 245 7.92 2.62 -1.44
N ALA A 246 7.57 1.57 -0.68
CA ALA A 246 8.16 0.26 -0.83
C ALA A 246 7.89 -0.35 -2.22
N MET A 247 6.63 -0.44 -2.65
CA MET A 247 6.33 -0.99 -3.98
C MET A 247 6.92 -0.13 -5.11
N ALA A 248 6.96 1.20 -4.94
CA ALA A 248 7.59 2.10 -5.91
C ALA A 248 9.10 1.81 -6.07
N LEU A 249 9.81 1.52 -4.98
CA LEU A 249 11.20 1.08 -5.01
C LEU A 249 11.37 -0.25 -5.77
N GLY A 250 10.49 -1.23 -5.54
CA GLY A 250 10.51 -2.49 -6.28
C GLY A 250 10.41 -2.28 -7.80
N ALA A 251 9.47 -1.44 -8.24
CA ALA A 251 9.34 -1.11 -9.66
C ALA A 251 10.55 -0.32 -10.20
N ALA A 252 11.09 0.64 -9.45
CA ALA A 252 12.27 1.38 -9.87
C ALA A 252 13.51 0.48 -10.05
N GLU A 253 13.69 -0.51 -9.17
CA GLU A 253 14.73 -1.53 -9.30
C GLU A 253 14.56 -2.33 -10.59
N ARG A 254 13.34 -2.81 -10.89
CA ARG A 254 13.06 -3.51 -12.14
C ARG A 254 13.31 -2.63 -13.37
N VAL A 255 12.90 -1.35 -13.34
CA VAL A 255 13.15 -0.41 -14.44
C VAL A 255 14.65 -0.28 -14.72
N ILE A 256 15.48 -0.17 -13.67
CA ILE A 256 16.93 -0.09 -13.80
C ILE A 256 17.51 -1.38 -14.41
N ASP A 257 17.02 -2.54 -13.96
CA ASP A 257 17.43 -3.84 -14.50
C ASP A 257 17.02 -4.02 -15.97
N GLU A 258 15.78 -3.69 -16.32
CA GLU A 258 15.29 -3.69 -17.71
C GLU A 258 16.14 -2.76 -18.58
N TYR A 259 16.48 -1.57 -18.06
CA TYR A 259 17.36 -0.65 -18.76
C TYR A 259 18.74 -1.24 -19.00
N ARG A 260 19.36 -1.81 -17.97
CA ARG A 260 20.68 -2.42 -18.04
C ARG A 260 20.72 -3.58 -19.02
N GLU A 261 19.80 -4.52 -18.90
CA GLU A 261 19.81 -5.76 -19.68
C GLU A 261 19.44 -5.54 -21.16
N ARG A 262 18.45 -4.69 -21.45
CA ARG A 262 18.11 -4.34 -22.84
C ARG A 262 19.21 -3.52 -23.50
N THR A 263 19.87 -2.62 -22.75
CA THR A 263 20.97 -1.81 -23.29
C THR A 263 22.19 -2.66 -23.64
N LYS A 264 22.54 -3.66 -22.82
CA LYS A 264 23.62 -4.62 -23.15
C LYS A 264 23.34 -5.40 -24.43
N LYS A 265 22.08 -5.81 -24.65
CA LYS A 265 21.67 -6.62 -25.81
C LYS A 265 21.46 -5.79 -27.09
N ARG A 266 21.18 -4.50 -26.97
CA ARG A 266 20.87 -3.63 -28.12
C ARG A 266 22.14 -3.29 -28.90
N VAL A 267 22.23 -3.73 -30.15
CA VAL A 267 23.26 -3.30 -31.09
C VAL A 267 22.79 -2.06 -31.84
N ARG A 268 23.64 -1.03 -31.93
CA ARG A 268 23.33 0.21 -32.66
C ARG A 268 23.71 0.08 -34.14
N ILE A 269 23.18 1.00 -34.96
CA ILE A 269 23.63 1.19 -36.35
C ILE A 269 25.14 1.50 -36.30
N GLY A 270 25.96 0.60 -36.86
CA GLY A 270 27.42 0.64 -36.75
C GLY A 270 28.05 -0.51 -35.95
N GLY A 271 27.27 -1.44 -35.41
CA GLY A 271 27.76 -2.71 -34.85
C GLY A 271 28.22 -2.69 -33.39
N GLN A 272 28.34 -1.50 -32.78
CA GLN A 272 28.65 -1.34 -31.35
C GLN A 272 27.43 -1.62 -30.48
N THR A 273 27.67 -2.13 -29.27
CA THR A 273 26.60 -2.33 -28.29
C THR A 273 26.17 -0.99 -27.71
N ALA A 274 24.89 -0.83 -27.40
CA ALA A 274 24.39 0.42 -26.85
C ALA A 274 24.98 0.71 -25.45
N SER A 275 25.45 -0.32 -24.74
CA SER A 275 26.18 -0.21 -23.46
C SER A 275 27.55 0.47 -23.57
N GLU A 276 28.18 0.46 -24.74
CA GLU A 276 29.44 1.19 -24.97
C GLU A 276 29.21 2.70 -25.14
N SER A 277 27.96 3.14 -25.27
CA SER A 277 27.63 4.55 -25.40
C SER A 277 27.80 5.30 -24.08
N PRO A 278 28.59 6.39 -24.03
CA PRO A 278 28.71 7.23 -22.85
C PRO A 278 27.37 7.80 -22.36
N THR A 279 26.44 8.06 -23.29
CA THR A 279 25.07 8.46 -22.96
C THR A 279 24.35 7.38 -22.18
N ALA A 280 24.42 6.12 -22.63
CA ALA A 280 23.72 5.02 -21.98
C ALA A 280 24.27 4.72 -20.58
N GLN A 281 25.59 4.82 -20.42
CA GLN A 281 26.28 4.68 -19.13
C GLN A 281 25.87 5.77 -18.14
N ARG A 282 25.82 7.03 -18.59
CA ARG A 282 25.36 8.17 -17.78
C ARG A 282 23.90 8.03 -17.35
N VAL A 283 23.02 7.56 -18.23
CA VAL A 283 21.61 7.27 -17.88
C VAL A 283 21.53 6.25 -16.75
N LEU A 284 22.27 5.14 -16.87
CA LEU A 284 22.26 4.09 -15.85
C LEU A 284 22.81 4.61 -14.52
N ALA A 285 23.91 5.37 -14.55
CA ALA A 285 24.50 5.96 -13.35
C ALA A 285 23.53 6.92 -12.63
N GLU A 286 22.87 7.81 -13.38
CA GLU A 286 21.89 8.76 -12.87
C GLU A 286 20.72 8.05 -12.16
N MET A 287 20.13 7.04 -12.81
CA MET A 287 19.02 6.27 -12.22
C MET A 287 19.48 5.48 -10.99
N THR A 288 20.69 4.90 -11.02
CA THR A 288 21.25 4.13 -9.91
C THR A 288 21.46 5.00 -8.67
N LEU A 289 22.04 6.20 -8.83
CA LEU A 289 22.24 7.14 -7.72
C LEU A 289 20.89 7.63 -7.15
N LYS A 290 19.92 7.91 -8.02
CA LYS A 290 18.56 8.30 -7.59
C LYS A 290 17.87 7.18 -6.80
N TYR A 291 18.02 5.93 -7.23
CA TYR A 291 17.51 4.76 -6.49
C TYR A 291 18.19 4.59 -5.13
N GLN A 292 19.51 4.79 -5.05
CA GLN A 292 20.24 4.75 -3.79
C GLN A 292 19.76 5.81 -2.79
N ALA A 293 19.48 7.03 -3.26
CA ALA A 293 18.91 8.09 -2.44
C ALA A 293 17.51 7.71 -1.92
N ALA A 294 16.62 7.23 -2.80
CA ALA A 294 15.28 6.76 -2.43
C ALA A 294 15.33 5.59 -1.44
N SER A 295 16.25 4.63 -1.64
CA SER A 295 16.46 3.50 -0.72
C SER A 295 17.01 3.96 0.63
N GLY A 296 17.83 5.01 0.67
CA GLY A 296 18.29 5.62 1.92
C GLY A 296 17.16 6.27 2.71
N MET A 297 16.33 7.05 2.02
CA MET A 297 15.12 7.65 2.60
C MET A 297 14.14 6.59 3.14
N MET A 298 14.02 5.43 2.47
CA MET A 298 13.18 4.35 2.97
C MET A 298 13.72 3.74 4.29
N ARG A 299 15.04 3.58 4.41
CA ARG A 299 15.65 3.13 5.67
C ARG A 299 15.38 4.14 6.79
N GLU A 300 15.56 5.43 6.51
CA GLU A 300 15.23 6.50 7.46
C GLU A 300 13.76 6.46 7.88
N TYR A 301 12.83 6.28 6.94
CA TYR A 301 11.40 6.13 7.23
C TYR A 301 11.13 4.97 8.19
N ILE A 302 11.75 3.81 7.94
CA ILE A 302 11.58 2.61 8.78
C ILE A 302 12.22 2.80 10.15
N ASP A 303 13.41 3.41 10.22
CA ASP A 303 14.10 3.71 11.48
C ASP A 303 13.28 4.68 12.33
N MET A 304 12.65 5.68 11.71
CA MET A 304 11.68 6.56 12.37
C MET A 304 10.50 5.76 12.92
N LEU A 305 9.83 4.93 12.11
CA LEU A 305 8.71 4.11 12.57
C LEU A 305 9.06 3.23 13.77
N ASN A 306 10.24 2.60 13.75
CA ASN A 306 10.70 1.70 14.81
C ASN A 306 11.05 2.43 16.12
N SER A 307 11.42 3.71 16.04
CA SER A 307 11.82 4.52 17.18
C SER A 307 10.78 5.57 17.59
N ASP A 308 9.64 5.64 16.92
CA ASP A 308 8.63 6.67 17.13
C ASP A 308 7.90 6.49 18.46
N GLU A 309 8.22 7.33 19.45
CA GLU A 309 7.51 7.49 20.72
C GLU A 309 6.59 8.73 20.70
N GLY A 310 6.36 9.31 19.52
CA GLY A 310 5.50 10.48 19.29
C GLY A 310 6.32 11.74 18.98
N GLN A 311 7.64 11.62 18.87
CA GLN A 311 8.53 12.73 18.56
C GLN A 311 8.54 13.11 17.08
N TYR A 312 8.14 12.22 16.17
CA TYR A 312 8.19 12.48 14.73
C TYR A 312 6.86 13.03 14.21
N PRO A 313 6.85 14.27 13.69
CA PRO A 313 5.64 14.83 13.09
C PRO A 313 5.27 14.08 11.82
N HIS A 314 3.97 13.86 11.61
CA HIS A 314 3.43 13.19 10.41
C HIS A 314 3.91 13.84 9.10
N ALA A 315 4.08 15.15 9.09
CA ALA A 315 4.58 15.90 7.94
C ALA A 315 5.99 15.47 7.49
N VAL A 316 6.85 15.00 8.39
CA VAL A 316 8.19 14.48 8.03
C VAL A 316 8.05 13.18 7.25
N TYR A 317 7.22 12.26 7.75
CA TYR A 317 6.88 11.03 7.02
C TYR A 317 6.31 11.35 5.63
N ASN A 318 5.41 12.34 5.52
CA ASN A 318 4.84 12.73 4.23
C ASN A 318 5.92 13.16 3.23
N GLY A 319 6.81 14.07 3.65
CA GLY A 319 7.90 14.55 2.81
C GLY A 319 8.81 13.41 2.32
N ILE A 320 9.22 12.52 3.22
CA ILE A 320 10.05 11.36 2.86
C ILE A 320 9.31 10.43 1.90
N ARG A 321 8.05 10.07 2.20
CA ARG A 321 7.23 9.16 1.38
C ARG A 321 7.08 9.67 -0.04
N VAL A 322 6.65 10.92 -0.22
CA VAL A 322 6.42 11.47 -1.56
C VAL A 322 7.71 11.66 -2.32
N GLN A 323 8.83 11.98 -1.64
CA GLN A 323 10.12 12.11 -2.29
C GLN A 323 10.68 10.76 -2.77
N ILE A 324 10.47 9.67 -2.03
CA ILE A 324 10.81 8.31 -2.50
C ILE A 324 10.02 7.98 -3.77
N ILE A 325 8.71 8.21 -3.77
CA ILE A 325 7.83 7.91 -4.90
C ILE A 325 8.21 8.77 -6.12
N GLN A 326 8.47 10.06 -5.93
CA GLN A 326 8.93 10.96 -7.00
C GLN A 326 10.25 10.49 -7.61
N ASN A 327 11.22 10.09 -6.78
CA ASN A 327 12.49 9.54 -7.27
C ASN A 327 12.28 8.29 -8.13
N CYS A 328 11.37 7.40 -7.72
CA CYS A 328 11.02 6.19 -8.48
C CYS A 328 10.31 6.52 -9.80
N MET A 329 9.39 7.50 -9.78
CA MET A 329 8.73 8.02 -10.98
C MET A 329 9.74 8.58 -11.98
N ASP A 330 10.66 9.43 -11.52
CA ASP A 330 11.70 10.01 -12.37
C ASP A 330 12.57 8.94 -13.03
N ILE A 331 12.90 7.85 -12.31
CA ILE A 331 13.64 6.71 -12.87
C ILE A 331 12.85 6.05 -14.02
N ALA A 332 11.55 5.81 -13.83
CA ALA A 332 10.68 5.24 -14.85
C ALA A 332 10.56 6.13 -16.09
N VAL A 333 10.34 7.43 -15.90
CA VAL A 333 10.30 8.42 -17.00
C VAL A 333 11.65 8.45 -17.72
N ARG A 334 12.75 8.50 -16.97
CA ARG A 334 14.11 8.60 -17.50
C ARG A 334 14.48 7.40 -18.37
N ALA A 335 14.15 6.19 -17.93
CA ALA A 335 14.35 4.96 -18.69
C ALA A 335 13.47 4.91 -19.95
N THR A 336 12.20 5.30 -19.83
CA THR A 336 11.24 5.33 -20.94
C THR A 336 11.72 6.25 -22.06
N LEU A 337 12.14 7.47 -21.71
CA LEU A 337 12.68 8.45 -22.66
C LEU A 337 14.00 7.98 -23.30
N ALA A 338 14.86 7.29 -22.53
CA ALA A 338 16.13 6.78 -23.04
C ALA A 338 15.96 5.66 -24.08
N PHE A 339 14.89 4.86 -23.98
CA PHE A 339 14.56 3.86 -25.01
C PHE A 339 13.77 4.41 -26.20
N GLY A 340 13.12 5.56 -26.04
CA GLY A 340 12.31 6.20 -27.08
C GLY A 340 11.06 5.38 -27.42
N ALA A 341 10.49 5.56 -28.60
CA ALA A 341 9.17 5.04 -28.98
C ALA A 341 8.95 3.52 -28.72
N GLY A 342 10.01 2.70 -28.76
CA GLY A 342 9.90 1.26 -28.49
C GLY A 342 9.52 0.91 -27.05
N SER A 343 9.72 1.81 -26.08
CA SER A 343 9.25 1.62 -24.70
C SER A 343 7.75 1.85 -24.53
N LEU A 344 7.08 2.50 -25.49
CA LEU A 344 5.68 2.91 -25.40
C LEU A 344 4.68 1.85 -25.86
N ALA A 345 5.15 0.72 -26.39
CA ALA A 345 4.26 -0.35 -26.82
C ALA A 345 3.48 -0.91 -25.62
N LYS A 346 2.16 -1.06 -25.77
CA LYS A 346 1.30 -1.66 -24.72
C LYS A 346 1.84 -3.03 -24.31
N GLY A 347 1.88 -3.27 -23.01
CA GLY A 347 2.40 -4.52 -22.45
C GLY A 347 3.93 -4.58 -22.36
N ASN A 348 4.64 -3.54 -22.81
CA ASN A 348 6.06 -3.40 -22.48
C ASN A 348 6.20 -3.19 -20.96
N PRO A 349 7.07 -3.94 -20.26
CA PRO A 349 7.26 -3.76 -18.82
C PRO A 349 7.51 -2.31 -18.37
N LEU A 350 8.25 -1.52 -19.16
CA LEU A 350 8.48 -0.11 -18.83
C LEU A 350 7.23 0.76 -18.96
N GLU A 351 6.37 0.45 -19.94
CA GLU A 351 5.10 1.15 -20.14
C GLU A 351 4.12 0.86 -19.00
N VAL A 352 3.99 -0.41 -18.64
CA VAL A 352 3.14 -0.85 -17.51
C VAL A 352 3.63 -0.23 -16.21
N MET A 353 4.94 -0.35 -15.90
CA MET A 353 5.51 0.20 -14.67
C MET A 353 5.39 1.72 -14.58
N LEU A 354 5.58 2.45 -15.69
CA LEU A 354 5.41 3.90 -15.70
C LEU A 354 3.96 4.29 -15.37
N ARG A 355 2.97 3.64 -15.98
CA ARG A 355 1.56 3.91 -15.69
C ARG A 355 1.18 3.53 -14.26
N ASP A 356 1.63 2.38 -13.79
CA ASP A 356 1.32 1.91 -12.44
C ASP A 356 1.99 2.78 -11.37
N LEU A 357 3.25 3.19 -11.56
CA LEU A 357 3.89 4.21 -10.71
C LEU A 357 3.13 5.53 -10.72
N THR A 358 2.52 5.89 -11.86
CA THR A 358 1.73 7.13 -11.98
C THR A 358 0.50 7.02 -11.10
N ALA A 359 -0.19 5.87 -11.15
CA ALA A 359 -1.34 5.61 -10.28
C ALA A 359 -0.96 5.66 -8.78
N ILE A 360 0.20 5.09 -8.39
CA ILE A 360 0.73 5.21 -7.01
C ILE A 360 0.96 6.67 -6.63
N ALA A 361 1.63 7.45 -7.48
CA ALA A 361 1.94 8.86 -7.23
C ALA A 361 0.67 9.76 -7.17
N THR A 362 -0.46 9.29 -7.68
CA THR A 362 -1.75 9.99 -7.62
C THR A 362 -2.63 9.57 -6.44
N HIS A 363 -2.21 8.60 -5.62
CA HIS A 363 -2.92 8.28 -4.40
C HIS A 363 -2.94 9.50 -3.48
N ILE A 364 -4.06 9.79 -2.79
CA ILE A 364 -4.22 11.02 -2.00
C ILE A 364 -3.13 11.21 -0.93
N THR A 365 -2.59 10.12 -0.41
CA THR A 365 -1.51 10.14 0.60
C THR A 365 -0.10 10.18 -0.02
N SER A 366 -0.01 10.17 -1.35
CA SER A 366 1.21 10.15 -2.16
C SER A 366 1.34 11.36 -3.10
N LEU A 367 0.37 12.28 -3.09
CA LEU A 367 0.42 13.51 -3.86
C LEU A 367 1.65 14.34 -3.46
N TYR A 368 2.51 14.62 -4.43
CA TYR A 368 3.83 15.23 -4.18
C TYR A 368 3.72 16.63 -3.57
N GLU A 369 2.89 17.50 -4.17
CA GLU A 369 2.70 18.88 -3.72
C GLU A 369 2.13 18.93 -2.30
N ASP A 370 1.08 18.16 -2.01
CA ASP A 370 0.49 18.08 -0.67
C ASP A 370 1.51 17.56 0.35
N GLY A 371 2.27 16.52 0.02
CA GLY A 371 3.28 15.97 0.91
C GLY A 371 4.40 16.96 1.25
N LEU A 372 4.90 17.69 0.24
CA LEU A 372 5.91 18.73 0.44
C LEU A 372 5.36 19.99 1.10
N GLU A 373 4.12 20.36 0.85
CA GLU A 373 3.46 21.47 1.54
C GLU A 373 3.41 21.19 3.05
N HIS A 374 2.94 20.00 3.44
CA HIS A 374 2.90 19.59 4.85
C HIS A 374 4.30 19.64 5.48
N TYR A 375 5.30 19.06 4.80
CA TYR A 375 6.66 19.06 5.31
C TYR A 375 7.26 20.48 5.40
N GLY A 376 7.06 21.31 4.39
CA GLY A 376 7.50 22.70 4.36
C GLY A 376 6.87 23.53 5.48
N LYS A 377 5.56 23.42 5.71
CA LYS A 377 4.87 24.05 6.85
C LYS A 377 5.51 23.68 8.18
N HIS A 378 5.79 22.38 8.38
CA HIS A 378 6.45 21.90 9.58
C HIS A 378 7.84 22.53 9.79
N LEU A 379 8.66 22.67 8.73
CA LEU A 379 10.00 23.27 8.82
C LEU A 379 9.96 24.74 9.29
N PHE A 380 8.86 25.45 9.05
CA PHE A 380 8.64 26.83 9.54
C PHE A 380 7.83 26.89 10.84
N GLY A 381 7.48 25.74 11.44
CA GLY A 381 6.73 25.67 12.70
C GLY A 381 5.23 25.93 12.59
N PHE A 382 4.64 25.81 11.40
CA PHE A 382 3.19 25.91 11.21
C PHE A 382 2.48 24.58 11.49
N ASP A 383 1.21 24.66 11.89
CA ASP A 383 0.32 23.49 11.93
C ASP A 383 0.10 22.96 10.51
N THR A 384 0.17 21.64 10.37
CA THR A 384 0.12 20.94 9.09
C THR A 384 -1.24 20.32 8.81
N LEU A 385 -2.08 20.11 9.84
CA LEU A 385 -3.34 19.35 9.75
C LEU A 385 -3.20 17.95 9.12
N SER A 386 -1.96 17.47 8.90
CA SER A 386 -1.66 16.18 8.29
C SER A 386 -1.93 15.05 9.28
N ARG A 387 -2.64 14.02 8.81
CA ARG A 387 -2.98 12.84 9.61
C ARG A 387 -2.01 11.68 9.44
N GLY A 388 -1.08 11.77 8.48
CA GLY A 388 -0.06 10.75 8.22
C GLY A 388 0.41 10.67 6.78
#